data_AF-A0A9P8GTZ4-F1
#
_entry.id   AF-A0A9P8GTZ4-F1
#
_cell.length_a   1.000
_cell.length_b   1.000
_cell.length_c   1.000
_cell.angle_alpha   90.00
_cell.angle_beta   90.00
_cell.angle_gamma   90.00
#
_symmetry.space_group_name_H-M   'P 1'
#
loop_
_entity.id
_entity.type
_entity.pdbx_description
1 polymer ?
#
loop_
_entity_poly.entity_id
_entity_poly.type
_entity_poly.pdbx_seq_one_letter_code
_entity_poly.pdbx_strand_id
1 'polypeptide(L)'
;MQRTSGGYDPNNLGGPPVEPGYPYGNPEKPYFKLHGSDMPWVFGNLQPLRDANDLKSVQLESGYFASFVRTLDPNPPAAYLQVRGYTNTTQGVKQSGPWLPVANDQGPMKLLDFPSVTSDFQDLPQCAFLKYPISYYIDGGL
;
A
#
# COMPACT_ATOMS: atom_id res chain seq x y z
N MET A 1 2.47 1.84 -1.96
CA MET A 1 2.82 0.74 -1.03
C MET A 1 4.24 0.93 -0.53
N GLN A 2 4.51 0.55 0.72
CA GLN A 2 5.82 0.71 1.34
C GLN A 2 6.71 -0.52 1.19
N ARG A 3 6.10 -1.69 0.95
CA ARG A 3 6.76 -2.87 0.41
C ARG A 3 6.16 -3.24 -0.95
N THR A 4 7.00 -3.63 -1.90
CA THR A 4 6.60 -4.06 -3.24
C THR A 4 7.55 -5.13 -3.79
N SER A 5 7.15 -5.86 -4.83
CA SER A 5 7.96 -6.90 -5.47
C SER A 5 7.58 -7.07 -6.93
N GLY A 6 8.57 -7.38 -7.78
CA GLY A 6 8.39 -7.43 -9.23
C GLY A 6 8.27 -6.03 -9.85
N GLY A 7 7.47 -5.93 -10.92
CA GLY A 7 7.35 -4.71 -11.72
C GLY A 7 8.33 -4.65 -12.90
N TYR A 8 8.18 -3.62 -13.72
CA TYR A 8 9.03 -3.43 -14.90
C TYR A 8 10.39 -2.83 -14.51
N ASP A 9 11.47 -3.61 -14.68
CA ASP A 9 12.84 -3.23 -14.30
C ASP A 9 13.87 -3.39 -15.45
N PRO A 10 13.86 -2.52 -16.46
CA PRO A 10 14.79 -2.62 -17.59
C PRO A 10 16.24 -2.28 -17.20
N ASN A 11 16.45 -1.60 -16.07
CA ASN A 11 17.75 -1.08 -15.66
C ASN A 11 18.33 -1.84 -14.45
N ASN A 12 17.64 -2.87 -13.97
CA ASN A 12 18.04 -3.68 -12.81
C ASN A 12 18.31 -2.81 -11.56
N LEU A 13 17.40 -1.86 -11.29
CA LEU A 13 17.47 -0.91 -10.18
C LEU A 13 16.55 -1.28 -9.01
N GLY A 14 15.57 -2.14 -9.25
CA GLY A 14 14.55 -2.49 -8.27
C GLY A 14 14.97 -3.57 -7.29
N GLY A 15 14.03 -3.90 -6.42
CA GLY A 15 14.15 -4.99 -5.45
C GLY A 15 14.99 -4.61 -4.22
N PRO A 16 14.61 -5.12 -3.04
CA PRO A 16 15.43 -4.94 -1.85
C PRO A 16 16.76 -5.71 -1.93
N PRO A 17 17.81 -5.25 -1.21
CA PRO A 17 19.09 -5.93 -1.17
C PRO A 17 18.96 -7.34 -0.55
N VAL A 18 19.67 -8.31 -1.15
CA VAL A 18 19.81 -9.67 -0.61
C VAL A 18 20.82 -9.66 0.54
N GLU A 19 20.44 -10.25 1.66
CA GLU A 19 21.30 -10.42 2.84
C GLU A 19 21.00 -11.75 3.55
N PRO A 20 21.85 -12.23 4.48
CA PRO A 20 21.59 -13.45 5.22
C PRO A 20 20.20 -13.45 5.89
N GLY A 21 19.41 -14.48 5.63
CA GLY A 21 18.01 -14.58 6.08
C GLY A 21 16.97 -14.05 5.08
N TYR A 22 17.39 -13.31 4.05
CA TYR A 22 16.51 -12.73 3.02
C TYR A 22 17.03 -13.04 1.60
N PRO A 23 16.96 -14.30 1.14
CA PRO A 23 17.48 -14.72 -0.17
C PRO A 23 16.75 -14.06 -1.36
N TYR A 24 15.55 -13.52 -1.11
CA TYR A 24 14.73 -12.80 -2.09
C TYR A 24 14.68 -11.29 -1.82
N GLY A 25 15.64 -10.78 -1.03
CA GLY A 25 15.79 -9.37 -0.68
C GLY A 25 15.05 -9.00 0.62
N ASN A 26 15.66 -8.16 1.45
CA ASN A 26 15.08 -7.70 2.72
C ASN A 26 14.11 -6.51 2.50
N PRO A 27 12.78 -6.71 2.62
CA PRO A 27 11.79 -5.66 2.35
C PRO A 27 11.87 -4.46 3.32
N GLU A 28 12.59 -4.58 4.43
CA GLU A 28 12.77 -3.53 5.45
C GLU A 28 13.94 -2.58 5.13
N LYS A 29 14.71 -2.84 4.07
CA LYS A 29 15.79 -1.96 3.60
C LYS A 29 15.27 -0.97 2.54
N PRO A 30 15.97 0.15 2.29
CA PRO A 30 15.63 1.04 1.17
C PRO A 30 15.83 0.38 -0.20
N TYR A 31 14.90 0.57 -1.13
CA TYR A 31 14.99 0.18 -2.53
C TYR A 31 14.00 0.98 -3.40
N PHE A 32 14.20 0.93 -4.71
CA PHE A 32 13.26 1.53 -5.67
C PHE A 32 12.01 0.67 -5.83
N LYS A 33 10.86 1.28 -5.60
CA LYS A 33 9.54 0.70 -5.84
C LYS A 33 9.16 0.95 -7.30
N LEU A 34 9.11 -0.11 -8.09
CA LEU A 34 8.96 0.00 -9.55
C LEU A 34 7.49 0.02 -9.98
N HIS A 35 7.25 0.46 -11.21
CA HIS A 35 5.92 0.44 -11.81
C HIS A 35 5.39 -1.00 -11.91
N GLY A 36 4.18 -1.24 -11.38
CA GLY A 36 3.53 -2.55 -11.34
C GLY A 36 4.02 -3.48 -10.23
N SER A 37 4.94 -3.05 -9.37
CA SER A 37 5.46 -3.86 -8.25
C SER A 37 4.47 -4.03 -7.09
N ASP A 38 3.36 -3.28 -7.13
CA ASP A 38 2.24 -3.31 -6.19
C ASP A 38 1.17 -4.35 -6.53
N MET A 39 1.14 -4.82 -7.78
CA MET A 39 0.14 -5.75 -8.28
C MET A 39 0.00 -7.02 -7.40
N PRO A 40 1.09 -7.64 -6.91
CA PRO A 40 0.96 -8.85 -6.09
C PRO A 40 0.20 -8.65 -4.76
N TRP A 41 0.18 -7.43 -4.23
CA TRP A 41 -0.56 -7.06 -3.03
C TRP A 41 -2.05 -6.82 -3.31
N VAL A 42 -2.39 -6.28 -4.48
CA VAL A 42 -3.79 -6.08 -4.88
C VAL A 42 -4.47 -7.41 -5.23
N PHE A 43 -3.76 -8.30 -5.93
CA PHE A 43 -4.32 -9.57 -6.42
C PHE A 43 -4.09 -10.77 -5.48
N GLY A 44 -3.38 -10.60 -4.38
CA GLY A 44 -3.19 -11.67 -3.40
C GLY A 44 -2.29 -12.81 -3.86
N ASN A 45 -1.34 -12.55 -4.78
CA ASN A 45 -0.53 -13.58 -5.44
C ASN A 45 0.99 -13.34 -5.33
N LEU A 46 1.44 -12.67 -4.26
CA LEU A 46 2.86 -12.49 -3.96
C LEU A 46 3.57 -13.83 -3.75
N GLN A 47 4.62 -14.06 -4.52
CA GLN A 47 5.50 -15.22 -4.42
C GLN A 47 6.92 -14.82 -4.87
N PRO A 48 7.98 -15.16 -4.11
CA PRO A 48 7.96 -15.71 -2.76
C PRO A 48 7.59 -14.65 -1.71
N LEU A 49 7.20 -15.10 -0.51
CA LEU A 49 7.17 -14.24 0.68
C LEU A 49 8.61 -14.06 1.19
N ARG A 50 9.04 -12.81 1.39
CA ARG A 50 10.39 -12.50 1.89
C ARG A 50 10.46 -12.54 3.41
N ASP A 51 9.36 -12.19 4.06
CA ASP A 51 9.19 -12.24 5.51
C ASP A 51 7.73 -12.55 5.89
N ALA A 52 7.42 -12.57 7.19
CA ALA A 52 6.06 -12.77 7.66
C ALA A 52 5.13 -11.58 7.39
N ASN A 53 5.67 -10.37 7.24
CA ASN A 53 4.89 -9.16 7.02
C ASN A 53 4.46 -9.00 5.55
N ASP A 54 5.15 -9.62 4.60
CA ASP A 54 4.70 -9.76 3.21
C ASP A 54 3.33 -10.46 3.14
N LEU A 55 3.12 -11.54 3.89
CA LEU A 55 1.81 -12.20 3.93
C LEU A 55 0.74 -11.31 4.58
N LYS A 56 1.08 -10.69 5.71
CA LYS A 56 0.13 -9.87 6.49
C LYS A 56 -0.28 -8.61 5.73
N SER A 57 0.67 -7.98 5.06
CA SER A 57 0.42 -6.83 4.17
C SER A 57 -0.48 -7.27 3.03
N VAL A 58 -0.12 -8.29 2.23
CA VAL A 58 -0.97 -8.79 1.13
C VAL A 58 -2.42 -9.04 1.59
N GLN A 59 -2.62 -9.67 2.76
CA GLN A 59 -3.95 -9.87 3.35
C GLN A 59 -4.67 -8.58 3.77
N LEU A 60 -3.93 -7.57 4.24
CA LEU A 60 -4.47 -6.26 4.59
C LEU A 60 -4.84 -5.44 3.35
N GLU A 61 -3.91 -5.30 2.39
CA GLU A 61 -4.11 -4.50 1.18
C GLU A 61 -5.16 -5.09 0.23
N SER A 62 -5.12 -6.41 -0.03
CA SER A 62 -6.19 -7.08 -0.78
C SER A 62 -7.54 -6.92 -0.07
N GLY A 63 -7.53 -6.92 1.27
CA GLY A 63 -8.73 -6.72 2.10
C GLY A 63 -9.31 -5.31 1.95
N TYR A 64 -8.46 -4.27 1.97
CA TYR A 64 -8.87 -2.89 1.72
C TYR A 64 -9.48 -2.74 0.31
N PHE A 65 -8.80 -3.26 -0.72
CA PHE A 65 -9.28 -3.19 -2.10
C PHE A 65 -10.64 -3.90 -2.25
N ALA A 66 -10.77 -5.12 -1.72
CA ALA A 66 -12.02 -5.87 -1.76
C ALA A 66 -13.16 -5.17 -0.99
N SER A 67 -12.87 -4.50 0.13
CA SER A 67 -13.87 -3.72 0.87
C SER A 67 -14.38 -2.55 0.03
N PHE A 68 -13.46 -1.81 -0.60
CA PHE A 68 -13.80 -0.69 -1.46
C PHE A 68 -14.65 -1.14 -2.65
N VAL A 69 -14.26 -2.21 -3.35
CA VAL A 69 -15.06 -2.76 -4.47
C VAL A 69 -16.47 -3.15 -4.02
N ARG A 70 -16.61 -3.72 -2.82
CA ARG A 70 -17.91 -4.20 -2.32
C ARG A 70 -18.81 -3.10 -1.79
N THR A 71 -18.26 -2.05 -1.20
CA THR A 71 -19.02 -1.10 -0.37
C THR A 71 -18.70 0.37 -0.62
N LEU A 72 -17.79 0.67 -1.54
CA LEU A 72 -17.21 2.00 -1.77
C LEU A 72 -16.47 2.59 -0.55
N ASP A 73 -16.22 1.76 0.46
CA ASP A 73 -15.46 2.10 1.66
C ASP A 73 -14.29 1.11 1.81
N PRO A 74 -13.02 1.58 1.78
CA PRO A 74 -11.88 0.70 1.99
C PRO A 74 -11.81 0.11 3.40
N ASN A 75 -12.60 0.57 4.38
CA ASN A 75 -12.58 0.09 5.76
C ASN A 75 -13.45 -1.18 5.93
N PRO A 76 -12.89 -2.40 5.97
CA PRO A 76 -13.70 -3.61 6.14
C PRO A 76 -14.39 -3.65 7.50
N PRO A 77 -15.70 -3.99 7.57
CA PRO A 77 -16.43 -4.05 8.83
C PRO A 77 -15.82 -5.09 9.79
N ALA A 78 -15.63 -4.72 11.06
CA ALA A 78 -15.04 -5.61 12.07
C ALA A 78 -15.78 -6.95 12.22
N ALA A 79 -17.12 -6.92 12.20
CA ALA A 79 -17.94 -8.12 12.27
C ALA A 79 -17.71 -9.06 11.09
N TYR A 80 -17.51 -8.52 9.88
CA TYR A 80 -17.20 -9.31 8.69
C TYR A 80 -15.84 -10.00 8.84
N LEU A 81 -14.81 -9.27 9.26
CA LEU A 81 -13.48 -9.84 9.47
C LEU A 81 -13.48 -10.94 10.54
N GLN A 82 -14.23 -10.74 11.64
CA GLN A 82 -14.34 -11.70 12.72
C GLN A 82 -15.02 -13.00 12.26
N VAL A 83 -16.17 -12.91 11.60
CA VAL A 83 -16.92 -14.09 11.13
C VAL A 83 -16.12 -14.90 10.10
N ARG A 84 -15.30 -14.24 9.29
CA ARG A 84 -14.45 -14.89 8.28
C ARG A 84 -13.11 -15.40 8.83
N GLY A 85 -12.77 -15.09 10.08
CA GLY A 85 -11.51 -15.48 10.69
C GLY A 85 -10.29 -14.75 10.12
N TYR A 86 -10.45 -13.54 9.56
CA TYR A 86 -9.36 -12.75 8.99
C TYR A 86 -8.58 -12.02 10.09
N THR A 87 -7.84 -12.79 10.89
CA THR A 87 -7.14 -12.31 12.10
C THR A 87 -6.06 -11.29 11.79
N ASN A 88 -5.20 -11.54 10.81
CA ASN A 88 -4.14 -10.60 10.39
C ASN A 88 -4.74 -9.29 9.87
N THR A 89 -5.74 -9.34 8.98
CA THR A 89 -6.44 -8.14 8.51
C THR A 89 -7.12 -7.39 9.66
N THR A 90 -7.72 -8.10 10.62
CA THR A 90 -8.31 -7.48 11.82
C THR A 90 -7.27 -6.72 12.63
N GLN A 91 -6.09 -7.32 12.84
CA GLN A 91 -4.99 -6.66 13.52
C GLN A 91 -4.48 -5.45 12.73
N GLY A 92 -4.25 -5.61 11.43
CA GLY A 92 -3.76 -4.56 10.54
C GLY A 92 -4.67 -3.34 10.53
N VAL A 93 -5.98 -3.52 10.32
CA VAL A 93 -6.97 -2.43 10.34
C VAL A 93 -6.96 -1.69 11.69
N LYS A 94 -6.90 -2.43 12.81
CA LYS A 94 -6.83 -1.82 14.15
C LYS A 94 -5.57 -0.99 14.35
N GLN A 95 -4.42 -1.50 13.91
CA GLN A 95 -3.12 -0.81 14.05
C GLN A 95 -2.99 0.38 13.09
N SER A 96 -3.56 0.28 11.89
CA SER A 96 -3.51 1.32 10.86
C SER A 96 -4.47 2.48 11.09
N GLY A 97 -5.51 2.28 11.92
CA GLY A 97 -6.63 3.20 12.03
C GLY A 97 -7.43 3.32 10.73
N PRO A 98 -8.51 4.14 10.74
CA PRO A 98 -9.39 4.27 9.58
C PRO A 98 -8.65 4.85 8.37
N TRP A 99 -9.03 4.39 7.18
CA TRP A 99 -8.67 5.03 5.92
C TRP A 99 -9.73 6.09 5.62
N LEU A 100 -9.37 7.34 5.86
CA LEU A 100 -10.25 8.49 5.66
C LEU A 100 -10.24 8.95 4.19
N PRO A 101 -11.35 9.50 3.67
CA PRO A 101 -11.34 10.20 2.39
C PRO A 101 -10.37 11.38 2.40
N VAL A 102 -9.85 11.72 1.23
CA VAL A 102 -9.10 12.98 1.03
C VAL A 102 -10.03 14.15 1.37
N ALA A 103 -9.53 15.09 2.17
CA ALA A 103 -10.30 16.22 2.67
C ALA A 103 -9.80 17.57 2.15
N ASN A 104 -8.51 17.68 1.81
CA ASN A 104 -7.89 18.92 1.31
C ASN A 104 -6.64 18.63 0.46
N ASP A 105 -5.93 19.68 0.08
CA ASP A 105 -4.71 19.65 -0.72
C ASP A 105 -3.48 19.09 0.00
N GLN A 106 -3.61 18.70 1.28
CA GLN A 106 -2.59 17.95 2.02
C GLN A 106 -2.94 16.46 2.20
N GLY A 107 -4.20 16.04 1.97
CA GLY A 107 -4.62 14.65 2.09
C GLY A 107 -5.88 14.49 2.95
N PRO A 108 -5.98 13.46 3.81
CA PRO A 108 -4.96 12.44 4.12
C PRO A 108 -4.81 11.37 3.03
N MET A 109 -3.64 10.73 2.98
CA MET A 109 -3.39 9.50 2.20
C MET A 109 -3.01 8.32 3.10
N LYS A 110 -3.17 7.10 2.57
CA LYS A 110 -2.75 5.86 3.26
C LYS A 110 -1.50 5.27 2.60
N LEU A 111 -0.40 5.25 3.34
CA LEU A 111 0.82 4.55 2.98
C LEU A 111 0.65 3.06 3.32
N LEU A 112 0.32 2.27 2.30
CA LEU A 112 0.01 0.85 2.43
C LEU A 112 1.23 0.01 2.83
N ASP A 113 1.12 -0.72 3.93
CA ASP A 113 2.08 -1.64 4.53
C ASP A 113 1.37 -2.42 5.66
N PHE A 114 2.09 -3.27 6.40
CA PHE A 114 1.63 -3.88 7.63
C PHE A 114 2.42 -3.41 8.88
N PRO A 115 1.84 -2.51 9.71
CA PRO A 115 0.59 -1.79 9.51
C PRO A 115 0.73 -0.62 8.53
N SER A 116 -0.36 -0.25 7.87
CA SER A 116 -0.42 0.92 7.00
C SER A 116 -0.43 2.21 7.82
N VAL A 117 0.19 3.27 7.31
CA VAL A 117 0.35 4.56 8.00
C VAL A 117 -0.45 5.65 7.28
N THR A 118 -1.16 6.49 8.02
CA THR A 118 -1.79 7.70 7.47
C THR A 118 -0.74 8.81 7.36
N SER A 119 -0.66 9.47 6.21
CA SER A 119 0.30 10.56 5.96
C SER A 119 -0.33 11.64 5.08
N ASP A 120 0.37 12.75 4.91
CA ASP A 120 0.03 13.77 3.93
C ASP A 120 0.49 13.32 2.53
N PHE A 121 0.01 13.99 1.49
CA PHE A 121 0.46 13.77 0.13
C PHE A 121 1.98 13.93 0.01
N GLN A 122 2.60 12.94 -0.63
CA GLN A 122 4.03 12.96 -0.92
C GLN A 122 4.30 13.79 -2.20
N ASP A 123 5.51 14.32 -2.32
CA ASP A 123 6.02 14.93 -3.56
C ASP A 123 5.28 16.17 -4.08
N LEU A 124 4.48 16.85 -3.24
CA LEU A 124 3.81 18.11 -3.62
C LEU A 124 4.77 19.15 -4.21
N PRO A 125 6.00 19.37 -3.67
CA PRO A 125 6.96 20.29 -4.29
C PRO A 125 7.38 19.90 -5.70
N GLN A 126 7.58 18.61 -5.97
CA GLN A 126 7.97 18.08 -7.27
C GLN A 126 6.82 18.21 -8.28
N CYS A 127 5.59 17.91 -7.86
CA CYS A 127 4.39 18.14 -8.65
C CYS A 127 4.24 19.62 -9.04
N ALA A 128 4.45 20.55 -8.10
CA ALA A 128 4.41 21.99 -8.36
C ALA A 128 5.50 22.43 -9.35
N PHE A 129 6.72 21.90 -9.20
CA PHE A 129 7.83 22.15 -10.13
C PHE A 129 7.49 21.71 -11.56
N LEU A 130 6.88 20.54 -11.73
CA LEU A 130 6.46 19.99 -13.03
C LEU A 130 5.17 20.61 -13.60
N LYS A 131 4.58 21.62 -12.94
CA LYS A 131 3.29 22.24 -13.33
C LYS A 131 2.11 21.26 -13.33
N TYR A 132 2.15 20.28 -12.42
CA TYR A 132 1.04 19.35 -12.14
C TYR A 132 0.54 19.51 -10.69
N PRO A 133 -0.03 20.67 -10.31
CA PRO A 133 -0.50 20.87 -8.95
C PRO A 133 -1.70 19.97 -8.63
N ILE A 134 -1.82 19.58 -7.36
CA ILE A 134 -2.95 18.75 -6.89
C ILE A 134 -4.30 19.48 -6.93
N SER A 135 -4.29 20.81 -7.10
CA SER A 135 -5.49 21.63 -7.22
C SER A 135 -6.41 21.16 -8.35
N TYR A 136 -5.87 20.55 -9.42
CA TYR A 136 -6.70 19.91 -10.44
C TYR A 136 -7.72 18.92 -9.84
N TYR A 137 -7.30 18.08 -8.89
CA TYR A 137 -8.17 17.07 -8.30
C TYR A 137 -9.06 17.60 -7.17
N ILE A 138 -8.63 18.65 -6.47
CA ILE A 138 -9.37 19.23 -5.34
C ILE A 138 -10.44 20.23 -5.81
N ASP A 139 -10.17 20.97 -6.89
CA ASP A 139 -11.06 22.01 -7.40
C ASP A 139 -12.12 21.46 -8.38
N GLY A 140 -12.28 20.13 -8.46
CA GLY A 140 -13.27 19.47 -9.32
C GLY A 140 -12.86 19.36 -10.78
N GLY A 141 -11.56 19.19 -11.06
CA GLY A 141 -11.07 18.85 -12.39
C GLY A 141 -11.80 17.63 -12.96
N LEU A 142 -12.13 17.71 -14.24
CA LEU A 142 -12.96 16.77 -15.01
C LEU A 142 -12.51 15.31 -14.89
#